data_AF-A0A8J8GDB4-F1
#
_entry.id   AF-A0A8J8GDB4-F1
#
_cell.length_a   1.000
_cell.length_b   1.000
_cell.length_c   1.000
_cell.angle_alpha   90.00
_cell.angle_beta   90.00
_cell.angle_gamma   90.00
#
_symmetry.space_group_name_H-M   'P 1'
#
loop_
_entity.id
_entity.type
_entity.pdbx_description
1 polymer ?
#
loop_
_entity_poly.entity_id
_entity_poly.type
_entity_poly.pdbx_seq_one_letter_code
_entity_poly.pdbx_strand_id
1 'polypeptide(L)'
;MDKTILTTFLIVFSLFSCKQSNDTPKPEINNNLIVNSKQELNLDDFIGEWTLANTSNSVNDHTFSINFSKNKKQFLEGYYCAVAKHGNKIDCATDKEINIKEIKKDNDGIIISFMSFFGAENGEAKLTLSEGKLHWQVTKKPIGEFYCPLDAFLVKKKEEVILSSQNNSKIVNLTSENYKGKDITMQLYKEIIESYGCGDNSVKGMSLGNYNSVEIFILENDCGDFPFKDIVSVKNGKIIDKLEIESDSWDIEKDEKNIRDETILIFNIDNLSNINITKSHLIDSKIDKVEKFKYLISTNGEFIKK
;
A
#
# COMPACT_ATOMS: atom_id res chain seq x y z
N MET A 1 5.46 -84.85 -67.13
CA MET A 1 6.04 -83.59 -67.64
C MET A 1 5.13 -82.46 -67.20
N ASP A 2 5.71 -81.27 -67.02
CA ASP A 2 5.07 -79.98 -66.65
C ASP A 2 4.39 -79.96 -65.25
N LYS A 3 4.76 -79.12 -64.27
CA LYS A 3 4.95 -77.63 -64.22
C LYS A 3 3.69 -76.91 -64.72
N THR A 4 3.06 -75.95 -64.06
CA THR A 4 3.33 -75.16 -62.83
C THR A 4 1.94 -74.71 -62.27
N ILE A 5 1.73 -73.92 -61.21
CA ILE A 5 2.58 -72.95 -60.48
C ILE A 5 2.23 -72.92 -58.98
N LEU A 6 2.86 -72.03 -58.20
CA LEU A 6 2.70 -71.84 -56.76
C LEU A 6 2.01 -70.50 -56.44
N THR A 7 0.99 -70.46 -55.57
CA THR A 7 0.70 -69.26 -54.74
C THR A 7 -0.07 -69.60 -53.46
N THR A 8 0.62 -69.45 -52.33
CA THR A 8 0.15 -69.45 -50.92
C THR A 8 -0.52 -68.06 -50.63
N PHE A 9 -1.44 -67.79 -49.70
CA PHE A 9 -1.60 -68.13 -48.26
C PHE A 9 -3.11 -68.04 -47.90
N LEU A 10 -3.77 -68.96 -47.19
CA LEU A 10 -3.62 -69.45 -45.80
C LEU A 10 -4.02 -68.43 -44.69
N ILE A 11 -5.31 -68.41 -44.33
CA ILE A 11 -5.82 -68.03 -42.99
C ILE A 11 -6.87 -69.08 -42.60
N VAL A 12 -6.63 -69.87 -41.54
CA VAL A 12 -7.62 -70.83 -41.01
C VAL A 12 -7.50 -70.98 -39.49
N PHE A 13 -8.63 -71.34 -38.87
CA PHE A 13 -8.83 -71.87 -37.51
C PHE A 13 -8.81 -70.89 -36.33
N SER A 14 -10.00 -70.31 -36.15
CA SER A 14 -10.76 -70.32 -34.90
C SER A 14 -10.45 -71.48 -33.92
N LEU A 15 -10.54 -71.22 -32.61
CA LEU A 15 -11.18 -72.13 -31.65
C LEU A 15 -12.02 -71.38 -30.61
N PHE A 16 -13.11 -72.03 -30.20
CA PHE A 16 -14.13 -71.58 -29.24
C PHE A 16 -13.81 -72.01 -27.80
N SER A 17 -14.49 -71.38 -26.83
CA SER A 17 -14.95 -71.90 -25.50
C SER A 17 -14.52 -71.02 -24.32
N CYS A 18 -15.31 -70.81 -23.25
CA CYS A 18 -16.72 -71.16 -23.05
C CYS A 18 -17.43 -70.19 -22.09
N LYS A 19 -18.72 -70.41 -21.85
CA LYS A 19 -19.71 -69.46 -21.34
C LYS A 19 -20.38 -69.95 -20.05
N GLN A 20 -20.42 -69.12 -19.01
CA GLN A 20 -21.34 -69.11 -17.86
C GLN A 20 -21.19 -67.70 -17.24
N SER A 21 -22.17 -66.83 -16.98
CA SER A 21 -23.63 -66.80 -16.83
C SER A 21 -23.96 -66.22 -15.44
N ASN A 22 -24.78 -65.17 -15.44
CA ASN A 22 -25.55 -64.59 -14.34
C ASN A 22 -24.98 -63.37 -13.60
N ASP A 23 -25.92 -62.45 -13.40
CA ASP A 23 -26.03 -61.37 -12.41
C ASP A 23 -25.05 -60.19 -12.43
N THR A 24 -25.58 -59.08 -12.95
CA THR A 24 -25.10 -57.70 -12.84
C THR A 24 -24.84 -57.25 -11.40
N PRO A 25 -23.65 -56.70 -11.11
CA PRO A 25 -23.41 -55.80 -10.00
C PRO A 25 -23.30 -54.34 -10.47
N LYS A 26 -24.04 -53.46 -9.77
CA LYS A 26 -23.94 -51.99 -9.58
C LYS A 26 -23.06 -51.11 -10.51
N PRO A 27 -23.52 -49.88 -10.83
CA PRO A 27 -22.65 -48.89 -11.47
C PRO A 27 -21.47 -48.56 -10.56
N GLU A 28 -20.25 -48.61 -11.11
CA GLU A 28 -19.07 -48.12 -10.42
C GLU A 28 -19.23 -46.62 -10.15
N ILE A 29 -19.16 -46.27 -8.87
CA ILE A 29 -19.11 -44.89 -8.44
C ILE A 29 -17.76 -44.36 -8.91
N ASN A 30 -17.78 -43.48 -9.92
CA ASN A 30 -16.64 -42.63 -10.24
C ASN A 30 -16.40 -41.73 -9.02
N ASN A 31 -15.59 -42.24 -8.08
CA ASN A 31 -14.90 -41.47 -7.07
C ASN A 31 -13.85 -40.61 -7.78
N ASN A 32 -14.32 -39.63 -8.56
CA ASN A 32 -13.54 -38.46 -8.89
C ASN A 32 -13.12 -37.88 -7.54
N LEU A 33 -11.83 -38.07 -7.25
CA LEU A 33 -11.18 -37.66 -6.03
C LEU A 33 -11.63 -36.25 -5.70
N ILE A 34 -12.41 -36.11 -4.62
CA ILE A 34 -12.47 -34.84 -3.90
C ILE A 34 -11.06 -34.69 -3.34
N VAL A 35 -10.20 -34.06 -4.13
CA VAL A 35 -8.92 -33.53 -3.69
C VAL A 35 -9.26 -32.37 -2.77
N ASN A 36 -9.67 -32.71 -1.55
CA ASN A 36 -9.48 -31.87 -0.38
C ASN A 36 -7.96 -31.80 -0.18
N SER A 37 -7.30 -31.01 -1.04
CA SER A 37 -6.02 -30.42 -0.70
C SER A 37 -6.29 -29.55 0.51
N LYS A 38 -6.08 -30.11 1.71
CA LYS A 38 -5.67 -29.29 2.85
C LYS A 38 -4.40 -28.60 2.40
N GLN A 39 -4.56 -27.38 1.89
CA GLN A 39 -3.43 -26.51 1.59
C GLN A 39 -2.76 -26.26 2.94
N GLU A 40 -1.60 -26.87 3.14
CA GLU A 40 -0.90 -26.74 4.42
C GLU A 40 -0.58 -25.28 4.65
N LEU A 41 -0.92 -24.78 5.84
CA LEU A 41 -0.82 -23.37 6.16
C LEU A 41 0.64 -22.92 6.10
N ASN A 42 0.94 -22.13 5.07
CA ASN A 42 2.25 -21.57 4.85
C ASN A 42 2.45 -20.32 5.73
N LEU A 43 3.45 -20.34 6.60
CA LEU A 43 3.75 -19.20 7.46
C LEU A 43 4.26 -17.99 6.66
N ASP A 44 4.92 -18.20 5.51
CA ASP A 44 5.45 -17.11 4.69
C ASP A 44 4.36 -16.17 4.14
N ASP A 45 3.14 -16.67 3.97
CA ASP A 45 2.01 -15.86 3.51
C ASP A 45 1.67 -14.75 4.51
N PHE A 46 1.84 -15.01 5.82
CA PHE A 46 1.60 -14.09 6.94
C PHE A 46 2.74 -13.08 7.15
N ILE A 47 3.96 -13.33 6.65
CA ILE A 47 5.13 -12.49 6.91
C ILE A 47 5.02 -11.13 6.22
N GLY A 48 5.48 -10.07 6.90
CA GLY A 48 5.46 -8.69 6.42
C GLY A 48 4.58 -7.78 7.26
N GLU A 49 4.40 -6.55 6.78
CA GLU A 49 3.55 -5.54 7.44
C GLU A 49 2.11 -5.60 6.90
N TRP A 50 1.15 -5.48 7.81
CA TRP A 50 -0.28 -5.51 7.56
C TRP A 50 -0.92 -4.28 8.19
N THR A 51 -1.87 -3.65 7.50
CA THR A 51 -2.58 -2.46 7.99
C THR A 51 -4.08 -2.64 7.86
N LEU A 52 -4.84 -2.06 8.78
CA LEU A 52 -6.30 -2.07 8.75
C LEU A 52 -6.83 -1.67 7.35
N ALA A 53 -7.74 -2.47 6.79
CA ALA A 53 -8.31 -2.17 5.49
C ALA A 53 -9.11 -0.86 5.56
N ASN A 54 -8.68 0.16 4.80
CA ASN A 54 -9.39 1.43 4.70
C ASN A 54 -10.82 1.22 4.21
N THR A 55 -11.78 1.27 5.14
CA THR A 55 -13.20 1.35 4.81
C THR A 55 -13.50 2.76 4.36
N SER A 56 -13.90 2.90 3.09
CA SER A 56 -14.22 4.20 2.52
C SER A 56 -15.40 4.84 3.27
N ASN A 57 -15.24 6.10 3.66
CA ASN A 57 -16.29 6.99 4.21
C ASN A 57 -16.61 6.91 5.72
N SER A 58 -15.65 6.52 6.57
CA SER A 58 -15.65 7.00 7.96
C SER A 58 -14.28 7.50 8.38
N VAL A 59 -14.27 8.63 9.10
CA VAL A 59 -13.10 9.05 9.89
C VAL A 59 -13.02 8.08 11.06
N ASN A 60 -12.36 6.95 10.84
CA ASN A 60 -12.06 6.01 11.92
C ASN A 60 -10.72 6.44 12.52
N ASP A 61 -10.81 7.16 13.64
CA ASP A 61 -9.69 7.64 14.47
C ASP A 61 -8.98 6.51 15.26
N HIS A 62 -8.88 5.37 14.58
CA HIS A 62 -8.40 4.09 15.05
C HIS A 62 -7.55 3.46 13.95
N THR A 63 -6.23 3.45 14.13
CA THR A 63 -5.31 2.72 13.25
C THR A 63 -4.90 1.42 13.90
N PHE A 64 -4.70 0.39 13.10
CA PHE A 64 -4.14 -0.88 13.55
C PHE A 64 -3.20 -1.42 12.48
N SER A 65 -1.98 -1.74 12.90
CA SER A 65 -0.96 -2.36 12.05
C SER A 65 -0.28 -3.48 12.81
N ILE A 66 0.15 -4.50 12.06
CA ILE A 66 0.88 -5.65 12.59
C ILE A 66 2.05 -5.94 11.66
N ASN A 67 3.23 -6.19 12.19
CA ASN A 67 4.37 -6.69 11.43
C ASN A 67 4.75 -8.08 11.93
N PHE A 68 4.78 -9.05 11.03
CA PHE A 68 5.14 -10.44 11.32
C PHE A 68 6.47 -10.82 10.69
N SER A 69 7.28 -11.56 11.44
CA SER A 69 8.53 -12.19 11.03
C SER A 69 8.55 -13.65 11.48
N LYS A 70 9.56 -14.40 11.02
CA LYS A 70 9.88 -15.72 11.58
C LYS A 70 11.03 -15.60 12.56
N ASN A 71 10.88 -16.20 13.73
CA ASN A 71 11.97 -16.31 14.69
C ASN A 71 12.98 -17.40 14.26
N LYS A 72 14.09 -17.51 15.00
CA LYS A 72 15.16 -18.50 14.72
C LYS A 72 14.69 -19.97 14.67
N LYS A 73 13.54 -20.29 15.26
CA LYS A 73 12.91 -21.62 15.27
C LYS A 73 11.83 -21.79 14.20
N GLN A 74 11.70 -20.85 13.26
CA GLN A 74 10.68 -20.82 12.20
C GLN A 74 9.23 -20.66 12.67
N PHE A 75 9.00 -20.23 13.92
CA PHE A 75 7.67 -19.84 14.40
C PHE A 75 7.39 -18.36 14.07
N LEU A 76 6.11 -18.04 13.88
CA LEU A 76 5.66 -16.66 13.71
C LEU A 76 5.88 -15.85 15.00
N GLU A 77 6.50 -14.68 14.86
CA GLU A 77 6.54 -13.65 15.89
C GLU A 77 6.26 -12.29 15.28
N GLY A 78 5.96 -11.28 16.09
CA GLY A 78 5.68 -9.96 15.55
C GLY A 78 5.40 -8.91 16.61
N TYR A 79 5.05 -7.73 16.12
CA TYR A 79 4.59 -6.63 16.95
C TYR A 79 3.39 -5.95 16.28
N TYR A 80 2.48 -5.42 17.09
CA TYR A 80 1.43 -4.54 16.61
C TYR A 80 1.61 -3.10 17.08
N CYS A 81 0.95 -2.19 16.39
CA CYS A 81 0.74 -0.83 16.84
C CYS A 81 -0.74 -0.47 16.63
N ALA A 82 -1.43 -0.09 17.71
CA ALA A 82 -2.82 0.35 17.70
C ALA A 82 -2.95 1.77 18.23
N VAL A 83 -3.46 2.69 17.41
CA VAL A 83 -3.87 4.03 17.85
C VAL A 83 -5.37 4.01 18.10
N ALA A 84 -5.80 4.57 19.22
CA ALA A 84 -7.20 4.62 19.60
C ALA A 84 -7.59 5.94 20.28
N LYS A 85 -8.90 6.23 20.28
CA LYS A 85 -9.49 7.43 20.90
C LYS A 85 -8.88 8.72 20.33
N HIS A 86 -8.74 8.84 19.01
CA HIS A 86 -8.22 10.07 18.37
C HIS A 86 -6.80 10.40 18.82
N GLY A 87 -5.88 9.44 18.72
CA GLY A 87 -4.48 9.60 19.12
C GLY A 87 -4.21 9.55 20.64
N ASN A 88 -5.23 9.74 21.49
CA ASN A 88 -5.06 9.82 22.95
C ASN A 88 -4.57 8.53 23.62
N LYS A 89 -4.62 7.39 22.94
CA LYS A 89 -4.08 6.10 23.40
C LYS A 89 -3.32 5.42 22.26
N ILE A 90 -2.03 5.17 22.47
CA ILE A 90 -1.12 4.58 21.50
C ILE A 90 -0.52 3.32 22.13
N ASP A 91 -1.02 2.16 21.73
CA ASP A 91 -0.63 0.84 22.21
C ASP A 91 0.38 0.25 21.22
N CYS A 92 1.62 0.75 21.33
CA CYS A 92 2.74 0.49 20.44
C CYS A 92 4.06 0.58 21.22
N ALA A 93 5.07 -0.21 20.85
CA ALA A 93 6.45 -0.01 21.29
C ALA A 93 7.09 1.20 20.57
N THR A 94 8.06 1.85 21.21
CA THR A 94 8.99 2.77 20.54
C THR A 94 9.97 2.02 19.62
N ASP A 95 10.42 0.83 20.06
CA ASP A 95 11.60 0.15 19.50
C ASP A 95 11.26 -1.15 18.75
N LYS A 96 10.00 -1.28 18.27
CA LYS A 96 9.48 -2.49 17.57
C LYS A 96 9.59 -3.79 18.39
N GLU A 97 9.36 -3.69 19.69
CA GLU A 97 9.43 -4.82 20.61
C GLU A 97 8.40 -5.90 20.29
N ILE A 98 8.82 -7.17 20.30
CA ILE A 98 7.99 -8.33 19.97
C ILE A 98 6.94 -8.59 21.07
N ASN A 99 5.70 -8.19 20.81
CA ASN A 99 4.55 -8.44 21.69
C ASN A 99 3.59 -9.53 21.18
N ILE A 100 3.86 -10.18 20.03
CA ILE A 100 3.09 -11.30 19.47
C ILE A 100 3.98 -12.54 19.27
N LYS A 101 3.50 -13.73 19.65
CA LYS A 101 4.18 -15.03 19.47
C LYS A 101 3.22 -16.15 19.09
N GLU A 102 3.59 -17.01 18.14
CA GLU A 102 2.85 -18.23 17.78
C GLU A 102 2.64 -19.16 18.98
N ILE A 103 1.42 -19.67 19.13
CA ILE A 103 1.09 -20.79 20.04
C ILE A 103 1.01 -22.09 19.25
N LYS A 104 0.23 -22.10 18.15
CA LYS A 104 0.02 -23.26 17.29
C LYS A 104 -0.57 -22.87 15.93
N LYS A 105 -0.36 -23.73 14.94
CA LYS A 105 -1.15 -23.75 13.71
C LYS A 105 -2.47 -24.52 13.93
N ASP A 106 -3.52 -24.09 13.24
CA ASP A 106 -4.80 -24.78 13.07
C ASP A 106 -5.02 -25.04 11.56
N ASN A 107 -6.08 -25.75 11.19
CA ASN A 107 -6.34 -26.15 9.80
C ASN A 107 -6.67 -24.96 8.87
N ASP A 108 -7.09 -23.84 9.43
CA ASP A 108 -7.60 -22.64 8.74
C ASP A 108 -6.94 -21.34 9.24
N GLY A 109 -5.92 -21.42 10.12
CA GLY A 109 -5.31 -20.24 10.72
C GLY A 109 -4.17 -20.52 11.69
N ILE A 110 -3.65 -19.46 12.31
CA ILE A 110 -2.63 -19.52 13.36
C ILE A 110 -3.24 -18.96 14.65
N ILE A 111 -3.04 -19.65 15.76
CA ILE A 111 -3.34 -19.12 17.09
C ILE A 111 -2.07 -18.48 17.65
N ILE A 112 -2.16 -17.20 18.00
CA ILE A 112 -1.06 -16.43 18.58
C ILE A 112 -1.40 -15.98 20.01
N SER A 113 -0.37 -15.71 20.79
CA SER A 113 -0.42 -14.98 22.06
C SER A 113 -0.02 -13.53 21.82
N PHE A 114 -0.62 -12.60 22.56
CA PHE A 114 -0.21 -11.19 22.54
C PHE A 114 -0.32 -10.50 23.91
N MET A 115 0.43 -9.41 24.06
CA MET A 115 0.36 -8.47 25.19
C MET A 115 0.21 -7.01 24.69
N SER A 116 -0.24 -6.13 25.56
CA SER A 116 -0.40 -4.68 25.34
C SER A 116 0.73 -3.92 26.00
N PHE A 117 1.16 -2.82 25.39
CA PHE A 117 2.14 -1.90 25.96
C PHE A 117 1.55 -1.03 27.09
N PHE A 118 0.23 -1.08 27.31
CA PHE A 118 -0.43 -0.63 28.54
C PHE A 118 -0.42 -1.68 29.67
N GLY A 119 0.32 -2.78 29.52
CA GLY A 119 0.53 -3.78 30.56
C GLY A 119 -0.55 -4.87 30.65
N ALA A 120 -1.38 -5.06 29.62
CA ALA A 120 -2.28 -6.21 29.57
C ALA A 120 -1.59 -7.46 29.03
N GLU A 121 -1.76 -8.60 29.70
CA GLU A 121 -1.07 -9.85 29.37
C GLU A 121 -2.03 -10.99 29.04
N ASN A 122 -1.49 -12.11 28.51
CA ASN A 122 -2.22 -13.38 28.31
C ASN A 122 -3.39 -13.34 27.31
N GLY A 123 -3.37 -12.38 26.37
CA GLY A 123 -4.31 -12.33 25.25
C GLY A 123 -4.01 -13.40 24.20
N GLU A 124 -5.04 -13.89 23.53
CA GLU A 124 -4.92 -14.81 22.40
C GLU A 124 -5.79 -14.34 21.22
N ALA A 125 -5.27 -14.50 20.01
CA ALA A 125 -5.98 -14.20 18.78
C ALA A 125 -5.78 -15.30 17.74
N LYS A 126 -6.77 -15.46 16.86
CA LYS A 126 -6.70 -16.26 15.64
C LYS A 126 -6.36 -15.35 14.47
N LEU A 127 -5.40 -15.77 13.66
CA LEU A 127 -5.05 -15.20 12.37
C LEU A 127 -5.56 -16.12 11.28
N THR A 128 -6.37 -15.63 10.35
CA THR A 128 -6.73 -16.37 9.12
C THR A 128 -6.40 -15.55 7.88
N LEU A 129 -6.12 -16.21 6.76
CA LEU A 129 -5.91 -15.56 5.47
C LEU A 129 -7.03 -15.95 4.51
N SER A 130 -7.69 -14.96 3.92
CA SER A 130 -8.69 -15.15 2.86
C SER A 130 -8.58 -14.02 1.85
N GLU A 131 -8.61 -14.35 0.55
CA GLU A 131 -8.57 -13.36 -0.55
C GLU A 131 -7.42 -12.33 -0.45
N GLY A 132 -6.26 -12.73 0.11
CA GLY A 132 -5.11 -11.83 0.32
C GLY A 132 -5.26 -10.82 1.47
N LYS A 133 -6.30 -10.98 2.31
CA LYS A 133 -6.51 -10.21 3.55
C LYS A 133 -6.20 -11.08 4.76
N LEU A 134 -5.59 -10.47 5.77
CA LEU A 134 -5.39 -11.05 7.09
C LEU A 134 -6.57 -10.70 7.98
N HIS A 135 -7.25 -11.70 8.52
CA HIS A 135 -8.25 -11.51 9.56
C HIS A 135 -7.60 -11.75 10.92
N TRP A 136 -7.61 -10.71 11.76
CA TRP A 136 -7.23 -10.75 13.17
C TRP A 136 -8.51 -10.85 14.00
N GLN A 137 -8.60 -11.87 14.87
CA GLN A 137 -9.74 -12.05 15.76
C GLN A 137 -9.28 -12.46 17.16
N VAL A 138 -9.51 -11.61 18.16
CA VAL A 138 -9.20 -11.87 19.57
C VAL A 138 -10.14 -12.95 20.11
N THR A 139 -9.60 -14.15 20.32
CA THR A 139 -10.33 -15.31 20.89
C THR A 139 -10.37 -15.26 22.41
N LYS A 140 -9.40 -14.57 23.03
CA LYS A 140 -9.30 -14.36 24.48
C LYS A 140 -8.71 -12.99 24.75
N LYS A 141 -9.46 -12.13 25.43
CA LYS A 141 -8.99 -10.78 25.81
C LYS A 141 -7.82 -10.88 26.78
N PRO A 142 -6.78 -10.03 26.65
CA PRO A 142 -5.73 -9.94 27.65
C PRO A 142 -6.27 -9.36 28.96
N ILE A 143 -5.59 -9.67 30.06
CA ILE A 143 -5.90 -9.20 31.40
C ILE A 143 -5.19 -7.85 31.61
N GLY A 144 -5.92 -6.74 31.49
CA GLY A 144 -5.41 -5.38 31.67
C GLY A 144 -6.03 -4.37 30.68
N GLU A 145 -5.41 -3.19 30.55
CA GLU A 145 -5.79 -2.17 29.56
C GLU A 145 -5.11 -2.46 28.20
N PHE A 146 -5.87 -2.49 27.11
CA PHE A 146 -5.38 -2.74 25.74
C PHE A 146 -6.22 -1.96 24.72
N TYR A 147 -5.63 -1.67 23.55
CA TYR A 147 -6.29 -0.87 22.51
C TYR A 147 -6.28 -1.49 21.10
N CYS A 148 -5.70 -2.68 20.92
CA CYS A 148 -5.91 -3.44 19.68
C CYS A 148 -7.40 -3.78 19.47
N PRO A 149 -7.89 -3.82 18.22
CA PRO A 149 -9.26 -4.21 17.93
C PRO A 149 -9.52 -5.69 18.31
N LEU A 150 -10.78 -5.99 18.64
CA LEU A 150 -11.21 -7.37 18.92
C LEU A 150 -11.37 -8.21 17.65
N ASP A 151 -11.71 -7.56 16.54
CA ASP A 151 -11.89 -8.17 15.22
C ASP A 151 -11.48 -7.13 14.17
N ALA A 152 -10.62 -7.51 13.22
CA ALA A 152 -10.12 -6.61 12.18
C ALA A 152 -9.69 -7.36 10.92
N PHE A 153 -10.02 -6.80 9.76
CA PHE A 153 -9.47 -7.23 8.46
C PHE A 153 -8.36 -6.26 8.05
N LEU A 154 -7.16 -6.80 7.84
CA LEU A 154 -5.97 -6.08 7.42
C LEU A 154 -5.61 -6.46 5.98
N VAL A 155 -5.10 -5.50 5.23
CA VAL A 155 -4.46 -5.72 3.93
C VAL A 155 -2.95 -5.77 4.11
N LYS A 156 -2.27 -6.59 3.30
CA LYS A 156 -0.80 -6.60 3.30
C LYS A 156 -0.35 -5.23 2.80
N LYS A 157 0.42 -4.51 3.62
CA LYS A 157 1.11 -3.30 3.15
C LYS A 157 2.07 -3.78 2.09
N LYS A 158 1.83 -3.36 0.85
CA LYS A 158 2.70 -3.74 -0.26
C LYS A 158 4.09 -3.23 0.05
N GLU A 159 5.05 -4.13 0.22
CA GLU A 159 6.42 -3.80 -0.08
C GLU A 159 6.42 -3.24 -1.50
N GLU A 160 7.08 -2.09 -1.69
CA GLU A 160 7.36 -1.63 -3.03
C GLU A 160 8.33 -2.61 -3.67
N VAL A 161 7.79 -3.55 -4.45
CA VAL A 161 8.60 -4.39 -5.30
C VAL A 161 9.36 -3.45 -6.23
N ILE A 162 10.69 -3.37 -6.04
CA ILE A 162 11.60 -2.68 -6.94
C ILE A 162 11.65 -3.51 -8.24
N LEU A 163 10.60 -3.36 -9.05
CA LEU A 163 10.60 -3.69 -10.46
C LEU A 163 11.41 -2.61 -11.17
N SER A 164 12.73 -2.84 -11.25
CA SER A 164 13.57 -2.12 -12.18
C SER A 164 13.00 -2.30 -13.60
N SER A 165 12.78 -1.17 -14.27
CA SER A 165 12.26 -1.06 -15.65
C SER A 165 10.84 -1.60 -15.92
N GLN A 166 9.83 -0.74 -15.82
CA GLN A 166 9.32 0.00 -16.99
C GLN A 166 8.32 1.09 -16.58
N ASN A 167 8.26 2.17 -17.37
CA ASN A 167 7.49 3.39 -17.07
C ASN A 167 5.99 3.13 -16.84
N ASN A 168 5.52 3.37 -15.62
CA ASN A 168 4.16 3.85 -15.35
C ASN A 168 4.02 4.38 -13.92
N SER A 169 4.02 5.71 -13.76
CA SER A 169 3.32 6.38 -12.65
C SER A 169 2.57 7.57 -13.25
N LYS A 170 1.28 7.36 -13.49
CA LYS A 170 0.52 8.05 -14.53
C LYS A 170 -0.24 9.26 -13.98
N ILE A 171 0.42 10.41 -13.92
CA ILE A 171 -0.30 11.69 -13.96
C ILE A 171 -0.73 11.94 -15.42
N VAL A 172 -1.83 12.65 -15.62
CA VAL A 172 -2.37 12.98 -16.96
C VAL A 172 -2.95 14.40 -16.92
N ASN A 173 -2.09 15.39 -16.64
CA ASN A 173 -2.42 16.82 -16.51
C ASN A 173 -3.11 17.22 -15.18
N LEU A 174 -2.31 17.35 -14.10
CA LEU A 174 -2.71 18.04 -12.87
C LEU A 174 -2.25 19.51 -12.95
N THR A 175 -3.15 20.46 -12.70
CA THR A 175 -2.89 21.91 -12.80
C THR A 175 -3.35 22.65 -11.55
N SER A 176 -2.88 23.88 -11.36
CA SER A 176 -3.39 24.82 -10.35
C SER A 176 -4.93 24.88 -10.29
N GLU A 177 -5.59 24.91 -11.46
CA GLU A 177 -7.05 24.99 -11.58
C GLU A 177 -7.77 23.71 -11.12
N ASN A 178 -7.28 22.55 -11.54
CA ASN A 178 -7.94 21.26 -11.30
C ASN A 178 -7.49 20.58 -9.99
N TYR A 179 -6.39 21.03 -9.39
CA TYR A 179 -5.90 20.59 -8.09
C TYR A 179 -6.94 20.84 -6.99
N LYS A 180 -7.16 19.83 -6.14
CA LYS A 180 -8.07 19.89 -4.99
C LYS A 180 -7.42 19.13 -3.83
N GLY A 181 -6.66 19.86 -3.02
CA GLY A 181 -6.07 19.31 -1.80
C GLY A 181 -7.11 18.95 -0.75
N LYS A 182 -6.72 18.05 0.14
CA LYS A 182 -7.50 17.56 1.29
C LYS A 182 -6.58 17.44 2.50
N ASP A 183 -7.13 17.22 3.68
CA ASP A 183 -6.32 16.77 4.82
C ASP A 183 -5.62 15.45 4.44
N ILE A 184 -4.29 15.45 4.54
CA ILE A 184 -3.44 14.28 4.31
C ILE A 184 -2.56 13.94 5.52
N THR A 185 -2.80 14.55 6.67
CA THR A 185 -2.00 14.42 7.91
C THR A 185 -1.67 12.99 8.27
N MET A 186 -2.66 12.09 8.21
CA MET A 186 -2.52 10.67 8.54
C MET A 186 -1.67 9.86 7.53
N GLN A 187 -1.24 10.49 6.44
CA GLN A 187 -0.28 9.95 5.45
C GLN A 187 1.13 10.55 5.61
N LEU A 188 1.31 11.56 6.47
CA LEU A 188 2.55 12.31 6.60
C LEU A 188 3.33 11.96 7.86
N TYR A 189 4.62 12.28 7.81
CA TYR A 189 5.56 12.12 8.91
C TYR A 189 5.60 13.37 9.79
N LYS A 190 5.88 13.21 11.08
CA LYS A 190 5.87 14.29 12.08
C LYS A 190 6.68 15.52 11.65
N GLU A 191 7.88 15.32 11.10
CA GLU A 191 8.79 16.37 10.61
C GLU A 191 8.15 17.23 9.49
N ILE A 192 7.31 16.62 8.65
CA ILE A 192 6.57 17.30 7.59
C ILE A 192 5.38 18.08 8.17
N ILE A 193 4.66 17.48 9.13
CA ILE A 193 3.56 18.15 9.84
C ILE A 193 4.07 19.37 10.61
N GLU A 194 5.23 19.27 11.25
CA GLU A 194 5.89 20.42 11.92
C GLU A 194 6.31 21.53 10.94
N SER A 195 6.52 21.20 9.66
CA SER A 195 6.96 22.15 8.62
C SER A 195 5.80 22.81 7.84
N TYR A 196 4.69 22.10 7.63
CA TYR A 196 3.55 22.56 6.80
C TYR A 196 2.21 22.66 7.56
N GLY A 197 2.12 22.15 8.79
CA GLY A 197 0.89 22.20 9.59
C GLY A 197 0.68 23.51 10.35
N CYS A 198 1.65 24.43 10.31
CA CYS A 198 1.49 25.81 10.82
C CYS A 198 1.13 25.95 12.31
N GLY A 199 1.49 24.96 13.13
CA GLY A 199 1.12 24.89 14.54
C GLY A 199 -0.18 24.13 14.80
N ASP A 200 -1.01 23.90 13.76
CA ASP A 200 -2.04 22.88 13.79
C ASP A 200 -1.43 21.49 13.55
N ASN A 201 -2.12 20.47 14.07
CA ASN A 201 -1.77 19.08 13.81
C ASN A 201 -2.32 18.59 12.46
N SER A 202 -2.61 19.47 11.50
CA SER A 202 -3.21 19.13 10.21
C SER A 202 -2.49 19.75 9.02
N VAL A 203 -2.20 18.95 7.99
CA VAL A 203 -1.61 19.42 6.72
C VAL A 203 -2.56 19.13 5.56
N LYS A 204 -2.81 20.16 4.76
CA LYS A 204 -3.59 20.07 3.53
C LYS A 204 -2.68 19.81 2.33
N GLY A 205 -3.08 18.90 1.45
CA GLY A 205 -2.26 18.49 0.31
C GLY A 205 -2.86 17.36 -0.52
N MET A 206 -2.00 16.73 -1.33
CA MET A 206 -2.32 15.58 -2.16
C MET A 206 -1.09 14.65 -2.29
N SER A 207 -1.23 13.37 -1.95
CA SER A 207 -0.22 12.37 -2.35
C SER A 207 -0.31 12.11 -3.86
N LEU A 208 0.82 12.20 -4.55
CA LEU A 208 0.97 11.83 -5.97
C LEU A 208 1.42 10.37 -6.14
N GLY A 209 1.51 9.61 -5.04
CA GLY A 209 2.06 8.26 -5.02
C GLY A 209 3.59 8.25 -5.02
N ASN A 210 4.15 7.14 -5.48
CA ASN A 210 5.58 6.85 -5.32
C ASN A 210 6.33 6.82 -6.66
N TYR A 211 7.62 7.12 -6.59
CA TYR A 211 8.54 7.14 -7.73
C TYR A 211 9.93 6.72 -7.26
N ASN A 212 10.42 5.57 -7.72
CA ASN A 212 11.75 5.01 -7.36
C ASN A 212 11.99 4.91 -5.84
N SER A 213 10.97 4.47 -5.08
CA SER A 213 10.99 4.40 -3.61
C SER A 213 11.28 5.74 -2.93
N VAL A 214 10.64 6.78 -3.48
CA VAL A 214 10.46 8.11 -2.92
C VAL A 214 8.97 8.44 -3.01
N GLU A 215 8.37 8.82 -1.89
CA GLU A 215 6.97 9.25 -1.79
C GLU A 215 6.88 10.71 -2.23
N ILE A 216 5.90 11.04 -3.08
CA ILE A 216 5.74 12.38 -3.62
C ILE A 216 4.41 12.98 -3.15
N PHE A 217 4.46 14.21 -2.64
CA PHE A 217 3.27 14.94 -2.18
C PHE A 217 3.27 16.37 -2.76
N ILE A 218 2.09 16.93 -2.97
CA ILE A 218 1.88 18.38 -3.00
C ILE A 218 1.40 18.77 -1.61
N LEU A 219 2.06 19.75 -0.98
CA LEU A 219 1.72 20.27 0.33
C LEU A 219 1.34 21.75 0.19
N GLU A 220 0.28 22.16 0.88
CA GLU A 220 -0.15 23.56 0.97
C GLU A 220 0.39 24.18 2.27
N ASN A 221 0.72 25.47 2.23
CA ASN A 221 0.96 26.29 3.41
C ASN A 221 0.27 27.64 3.17
N ASP A 222 -0.73 27.96 3.98
CA ASP A 222 -1.61 29.12 3.86
C ASP A 222 -1.57 30.04 5.09
N CYS A 223 -0.41 30.05 5.77
CA CYS A 223 -0.30 30.49 7.16
C CYS A 223 0.55 31.75 7.35
N GLY A 224 1.23 32.21 6.29
CA GLY A 224 1.82 33.54 6.20
C GLY A 224 0.99 34.44 5.27
N ASP A 225 1.46 35.66 5.05
CA ASP A 225 0.79 36.65 4.20
C ASP A 225 0.67 36.21 2.73
N PHE A 226 1.52 35.27 2.29
CA PHE A 226 1.56 34.70 0.95
C PHE A 226 1.41 33.17 1.01
N PRO A 227 0.26 32.61 0.61
CA PRO A 227 0.06 31.16 0.57
C PRO A 227 0.84 30.54 -0.59
N PHE A 228 1.41 29.35 -0.38
CA PHE A 228 2.18 28.64 -1.39
C PHE A 228 1.91 27.14 -1.38
N LYS A 229 2.36 26.46 -2.45
CA LYS A 229 2.35 25.01 -2.58
C LYS A 229 3.71 24.51 -3.02
N ASP A 230 4.25 23.55 -2.27
CA ASP A 230 5.44 22.81 -2.63
C ASP A 230 5.04 21.42 -3.17
N ILE A 231 5.69 20.97 -4.24
CA ILE A 231 5.84 19.53 -4.46
C ILE A 231 7.08 19.08 -3.69
N VAL A 232 6.92 18.07 -2.84
CA VAL A 232 7.99 17.52 -2.00
C VAL A 232 8.24 16.07 -2.34
N SER A 233 9.49 15.65 -2.19
CA SER A 233 9.91 14.27 -2.29
C SER A 233 10.38 13.78 -0.93
N VAL A 234 9.92 12.59 -0.52
CA VAL A 234 10.08 12.06 0.85
C VAL A 234 10.62 10.65 0.80
N LYS A 235 11.61 10.34 1.64
CA LYS A 235 12.19 9.00 1.76
C LYS A 235 12.52 8.71 3.22
N ASN A 236 12.09 7.53 3.70
CA ASN A 236 12.26 7.12 5.10
C ASN A 236 11.72 8.17 6.10
N GLY A 237 10.64 8.88 5.73
CA GLY A 237 10.02 9.91 6.54
C GLY A 237 10.68 11.28 6.55
N LYS A 238 11.71 11.52 5.72
CA LYS A 238 12.40 12.80 5.60
C LYS A 238 12.21 13.40 4.21
N ILE A 239 12.07 14.72 4.15
CA ILE A 239 12.09 15.45 2.87
C ILE A 239 13.50 15.33 2.29
N ILE A 240 13.58 14.87 1.04
CA ILE A 240 14.82 14.79 0.26
C ILE A 240 15.02 16.09 -0.52
N ASP A 241 13.97 16.55 -1.19
CA ASP A 241 13.99 17.80 -1.94
C ASP A 241 12.57 18.39 -2.02
N LYS A 242 12.47 19.68 -2.37
CA LYS A 242 11.20 20.38 -2.56
C LYS A 242 11.28 21.45 -3.63
N LEU A 243 10.16 21.68 -4.30
CA LEU A 243 10.02 22.67 -5.36
C LEU A 243 8.71 23.43 -5.18
N GLU A 244 8.80 24.75 -5.03
CA GLU A 244 7.64 25.64 -5.02
C GLU A 244 6.99 25.62 -6.41
N ILE A 245 5.72 25.23 -6.49
CA ILE A 245 4.98 25.04 -7.74
C ILE A 245 3.83 26.04 -7.91
N GLU A 246 3.35 26.63 -6.82
CA GLU A 246 2.29 27.63 -6.83
C GLU A 246 2.48 28.63 -5.70
N SER A 247 2.34 29.91 -6.00
CA SER A 247 2.36 31.00 -5.03
C SER A 247 1.79 32.26 -5.67
N ASP A 248 1.27 33.15 -4.82
CA ASP A 248 0.84 34.50 -5.20
C ASP A 248 1.42 35.48 -4.17
N SER A 249 2.15 36.48 -4.64
CA SER A 249 2.96 37.36 -3.79
C SER A 249 3.14 38.73 -4.44
N TRP A 250 3.25 39.78 -3.63
CA TRP A 250 3.42 41.15 -4.14
C TRP A 250 4.39 41.99 -3.29
N ASP A 251 4.96 43.01 -3.91
CA ASP A 251 5.84 43.97 -3.26
C ASP A 251 5.01 44.96 -2.42
N ILE A 252 4.96 44.72 -1.11
CA ILE A 252 4.19 45.51 -0.15
C ILE A 252 4.62 47.00 -0.17
N GLU A 253 5.92 47.30 -0.33
CA GLU A 253 6.41 48.68 -0.36
C GLU A 253 5.96 49.45 -1.61
N LYS A 254 5.66 48.76 -2.71
CA LYS A 254 5.08 49.35 -3.93
C LYS A 254 3.56 49.43 -3.86
N ASP A 255 2.91 48.44 -3.24
CA ASP A 255 1.46 48.40 -3.03
C ASP A 255 1.02 49.61 -2.18
N GLU A 256 1.77 49.97 -1.12
CA GLU A 256 1.60 51.21 -0.35
C GLU A 256 1.68 52.51 -1.19
N LYS A 257 2.33 52.46 -2.35
CA LYS A 257 2.47 53.57 -3.31
C LYS A 257 1.42 53.52 -4.43
N ASN A 258 0.43 52.62 -4.32
CA ASN A 258 -0.58 52.30 -5.34
C ASN A 258 0.02 51.72 -6.65
N ILE A 259 1.11 50.95 -6.55
CA ILE A 259 1.69 50.20 -7.66
C ILE A 259 1.60 48.71 -7.32
N ARG A 260 0.75 47.96 -8.02
CA ARG A 260 0.60 46.52 -7.77
C ARG A 260 1.66 45.76 -8.54
N ASP A 261 2.77 45.44 -7.88
CA ASP A 261 3.89 44.66 -8.41
C ASP A 261 3.80 43.24 -7.84
N GLU A 262 3.44 42.29 -8.70
CA GLU A 262 2.92 40.97 -8.31
C GLU A 262 3.65 39.84 -9.06
N THR A 263 3.89 38.75 -8.36
CA THR A 263 4.54 37.53 -8.84
C THR A 263 3.64 36.33 -8.56
N ILE A 264 3.14 35.73 -9.64
CA ILE A 264 2.27 34.55 -9.61
C ILE A 264 3.03 33.35 -10.19
N LEU A 265 3.10 32.25 -9.44
CA LEU A 265 3.55 30.95 -9.91
C LEU A 265 2.33 30.03 -10.09
N ILE A 266 2.25 29.35 -11.24
CA ILE A 266 1.25 28.32 -11.52
C ILE A 266 1.92 27.07 -12.11
N PHE A 267 1.33 25.89 -11.87
CA PHE A 267 1.90 24.63 -12.33
C PHE A 267 1.01 23.85 -13.31
N ASN A 268 1.69 23.03 -14.11
CA ASN A 268 1.13 21.92 -14.85
C ASN A 268 2.07 20.72 -14.72
N ILE A 269 1.60 19.67 -14.05
CA ILE A 269 2.29 18.39 -13.92
C ILE A 269 1.63 17.40 -14.89
N ASP A 270 2.28 17.17 -16.02
CA ASP A 270 1.91 16.09 -16.94
C ASP A 270 2.27 14.73 -16.34
N ASN A 271 3.44 14.64 -15.71
CA ASN A 271 3.98 13.50 -14.97
C ASN A 271 5.26 13.91 -14.22
N LEU A 272 5.80 13.02 -13.39
CA LEU A 272 6.99 13.30 -12.56
C LEU A 272 8.28 13.48 -13.39
N SER A 273 8.28 13.20 -14.69
CA SER A 273 9.36 13.56 -15.63
C SER A 273 9.08 14.86 -16.41
N ASN A 274 7.96 15.51 -16.16
CA ASN A 274 7.45 16.67 -16.89
C ASN A 274 6.55 17.53 -15.97
N ILE A 275 7.21 18.21 -15.03
CA ILE A 275 6.63 19.24 -14.17
C ILE A 275 6.93 20.59 -14.83
N ASN A 276 5.91 21.39 -15.15
CA ASN A 276 6.07 22.71 -15.76
C ASN A 276 5.57 23.77 -14.78
N ILE A 277 6.36 24.82 -14.56
CA ILE A 277 6.00 25.98 -13.75
C ILE A 277 6.04 27.20 -14.65
N THR A 278 4.99 28.02 -14.62
CA THR A 278 4.99 29.34 -15.25
C THR A 278 5.00 30.40 -14.16
N LYS A 279 6.03 31.24 -14.16
CA LYS A 279 6.16 32.42 -13.31
C LYS A 279 5.76 33.65 -14.13
N SER A 280 4.75 34.37 -13.69
CA SER A 280 4.31 35.63 -14.30
C SER A 280 4.60 36.78 -13.35
N HIS A 281 5.20 37.84 -13.88
CA HIS A 281 5.41 39.12 -13.21
C HIS A 281 4.42 40.13 -13.79
N LEU A 282 3.66 40.80 -12.92
CA LEU A 282 2.61 41.73 -13.31
C LEU A 282 2.83 43.07 -12.62
N ILE A 283 2.69 44.16 -13.39
CA ILE A 283 2.63 45.53 -12.87
C ILE A 283 1.25 46.09 -13.20
N ASP A 284 0.49 46.48 -12.17
CA ASP A 284 -0.90 46.97 -12.28
C ASP A 284 -1.78 46.04 -13.12
N SER A 285 -1.73 44.74 -12.78
CA SER A 285 -2.39 43.62 -13.47
C SER A 285 -2.00 43.42 -14.95
N LYS A 286 -0.97 44.10 -15.45
CA LYS A 286 -0.43 43.88 -16.80
C LYS A 286 0.81 43.01 -16.72
N ILE A 287 0.84 41.96 -17.53
CA ILE A 287 2.00 41.08 -17.66
C ILE A 287 3.21 41.88 -18.15
N ASP A 288 4.23 41.98 -17.31
CA ASP A 288 5.54 42.56 -17.63
C ASP A 288 6.51 41.49 -18.14
N LYS A 289 6.57 40.35 -17.43
CA LYS A 289 7.48 39.23 -17.75
C LYS A 289 6.80 37.88 -17.52
N VAL A 290 7.11 36.90 -18.37
CA VAL A 290 6.73 35.49 -18.17
C VAL A 290 7.96 34.61 -18.32
N GLU A 291 8.20 33.76 -17.33
CA GLU A 291 9.25 32.75 -17.33
C GLU A 291 8.62 31.36 -17.23
N LYS A 292 9.18 30.40 -17.97
CA LYS A 292 8.71 29.01 -17.97
C LYS A 292 9.86 28.11 -17.58
N PHE A 293 9.60 27.23 -16.63
CA PHE A 293 10.57 26.28 -16.10
C PHE A 293 10.01 24.86 -16.24
N LYS A 294 10.89 23.92 -16.54
CA LYS A 294 10.54 22.51 -16.69
C LYS A 294 11.44 21.69 -15.78
N TYR A 295 10.87 20.71 -15.09
CA TYR A 295 11.56 19.87 -14.12
C TYR A 295 11.25 18.38 -14.35
N LEU A 296 12.14 17.54 -13.85
CA LEU A 296 11.94 16.10 -13.64
C LEU A 296 12.31 15.76 -12.19
N ILE A 297 11.76 14.67 -11.66
CA ILE A 297 12.25 14.05 -10.42
C ILE A 297 13.33 13.02 -10.77
N SER A 298 14.49 13.12 -10.13
CA SER A 298 15.61 12.18 -10.27
C SER A 298 15.27 10.82 -9.63
N THR A 299 16.03 9.78 -9.92
CA THR A 299 15.87 8.47 -9.24
C THR A 299 16.14 8.55 -7.73
N ASN A 300 16.78 9.63 -7.26
CA ASN A 300 17.07 9.87 -5.85
C ASN A 300 15.99 10.72 -5.17
N GLY A 301 15.08 11.35 -5.92
CA GLY A 301 14.04 12.25 -5.41
C GLY A 301 14.27 13.74 -5.69
N GLU A 302 15.36 14.13 -6.34
CA GLU A 302 15.72 15.56 -6.54
C GLU A 302 14.98 16.18 -7.74
N PHE A 303 14.54 17.44 -7.62
CA PHE A 303 13.86 18.19 -8.67
C PHE A 303 14.86 18.85 -9.63
N ILE A 304 15.23 18.13 -10.68
CA ILE A 304 16.22 18.59 -11.67
C ILE A 304 15.54 19.44 -12.74
N LYS A 305 15.99 20.69 -12.89
CA LYS A 305 15.58 21.59 -13.97
C LYS A 305 16.12 21.12 -15.33
N LYS A 306 15.26 21.14 -16.35
CA LYS A 306 15.56 20.85 -17.76
C LYS A 306 15.85 22.12 -18.56
#